data_AF-A0A317H1I2-F1
#
_entry.id   AF-A0A317H1I2-F1
#
_cell.length_a   1.000
_cell.length_b   1.000
_cell.length_c   1.000
_cell.angle_alpha   90.00
_cell.angle_beta   90.00
_cell.angle_gamma   90.00
#
_symmetry.space_group_name_H-M   'P 1'
#
loop_
_entity.id
_entity.type
_entity.pdbx_description
1 polymer ?
#
loop_
_entity_poly.entity_id
_entity_poly.type
_entity_poly.pdbx_seq_one_letter_code
_entity_poly.pdbx_strand_id
1 'polypeptide(L)'
;MGQAVGRVDKKTKEFTVPANLKTEYRVFGYEYANPSTRKMICFSSRVADVKDNFNRCPLGSYFDSEKIKYGDKIIYLGPIGAYGKMGYIASDGKKTIFYLPKSNFTVK
;
A
#
# COMPACT_ATOMS: atom_id res chain seq x y z
N MET A 1 11.41 -10.74 -11.82
CA MET A 1 11.65 -9.30 -11.60
C MET A 1 10.31 -8.65 -11.31
N GLY A 2 10.06 -8.22 -10.07
CA GLY A 2 8.78 -7.61 -9.68
C GLY A 2 8.71 -6.18 -10.18
N GLN A 3 7.72 -5.87 -11.02
CA GLN A 3 7.47 -4.52 -11.50
C GLN A 3 7.02 -3.65 -10.33
N ALA A 4 7.62 -2.47 -10.15
CA ALA A 4 7.14 -1.52 -9.17
C ALA A 4 5.72 -1.06 -9.52
N VAL A 5 4.79 -1.35 -8.62
CA VAL A 5 3.35 -1.12 -8.79
C VAL A 5 2.98 0.29 -8.31
N GLY A 6 3.46 0.66 -7.12
CA GLY A 6 3.18 1.93 -6.49
C GLY A 6 4.21 3.02 -6.80
N ARG A 7 3.83 4.26 -6.51
CA ARG A 7 4.67 5.44 -6.67
C ARG A 7 4.58 6.28 -5.41
N VAL A 8 5.71 6.80 -4.97
CA VAL A 8 5.81 7.81 -3.92
C VAL A 8 6.25 9.11 -4.57
N ASP A 9 5.47 10.17 -4.41
CA ASP A 9 5.86 11.52 -4.83
C ASP A 9 6.95 12.07 -3.88
N LYS A 10 8.08 12.53 -4.42
CA LYS A 10 9.20 13.03 -3.60
C LYS A 10 8.87 14.27 -2.79
N LYS A 11 7.94 15.12 -3.24
CA LYS A 11 7.59 16.39 -2.60
C LYS A 11 6.53 16.16 -1.53
N THR A 12 5.39 15.57 -1.90
CA THR A 12 4.25 15.38 -0.98
C THR A 12 4.41 14.15 -0.10
N LYS A 13 5.33 13.24 -0.45
CA LYS A 13 5.51 11.91 0.16
C LYS A 13 4.30 10.99 0.00
N GLU A 14 3.32 11.36 -0.82
CA GLU A 14 2.12 10.56 -0.99
C GLU A 14 2.42 9.30 -1.80
N PHE A 15 1.93 8.17 -1.29
CA PHE A 15 2.00 6.88 -1.97
C PHE A 15 0.70 6.62 -2.72
N THR A 16 0.80 6.31 -4.01
CA THR A 16 -0.33 5.99 -4.87
C THR A 16 -0.09 4.69 -5.62
N VAL A 17 -1.19 3.98 -5.91
CA VAL A 17 -1.25 2.84 -6.82
C VAL A 17 -2.21 3.22 -7.94
N PRO A 18 -1.79 3.25 -9.20
CA PRO A 18 -2.65 3.70 -10.31
C PRO A 18 -3.71 2.65 -10.68
N ALA A 19 -4.92 3.10 -11.00
CA ALA A 19 -6.07 2.26 -11.38
C ALA A 19 -5.86 1.43 -12.67
N ASN A 20 -5.10 1.95 -13.64
CA ASN A 20 -5.02 1.38 -14.99
C ASN A 20 -3.77 0.49 -15.22
N LEU A 21 -3.36 -0.28 -14.22
CA LEU A 21 -2.28 -1.24 -14.40
C LEU A 21 -2.76 -2.42 -15.25
N LYS A 22 -2.22 -2.54 -16.47
CA LYS A 22 -2.51 -3.64 -17.42
C LYS A 22 -1.90 -4.98 -17.02
N THR A 23 -1.06 -5.00 -15.98
CA THR A 23 -0.35 -6.21 -15.51
C THR A 23 -1.02 -6.73 -14.26
N GLU A 24 -1.10 -8.06 -14.10
CA GLU A 24 -1.50 -8.63 -12.82
C GLU A 24 -0.52 -8.25 -11.71
N TYR A 25 -1.05 -7.84 -10.57
CA TYR A 25 -0.22 -7.52 -9.41
C TYR A 25 -0.93 -7.78 -8.08
N ARG A 26 -0.12 -7.97 -7.05
CA ARG A 26 -0.55 -8.10 -5.66
C ARG A 26 0.53 -7.55 -4.75
N VAL A 27 0.20 -6.54 -3.98
CA VAL A 27 1.09 -5.83 -3.06
C VAL A 27 0.49 -5.87 -1.67
N PHE A 28 1.23 -6.43 -0.73
CA PHE A 28 0.87 -6.40 0.69
C PHE A 28 1.75 -5.41 1.45
N GLY A 29 1.11 -4.63 2.31
CA GLY A 29 1.77 -3.96 3.42
C GLY A 29 1.68 -4.80 4.69
N TYR A 30 2.70 -4.76 5.51
CA TYR A 30 2.88 -5.62 6.69
C TYR A 30 2.99 -4.79 7.97
N GLU A 31 2.67 -5.40 9.11
CA GLU A 31 2.71 -4.74 10.42
C GLU A 31 4.13 -4.37 10.84
N TYR A 32 5.12 -5.20 10.47
CA TYR A 32 6.55 -4.91 10.62
C TYR A 32 7.25 -5.06 9.27
N ALA A 33 8.52 -4.66 9.19
CA ALA A 33 9.37 -4.83 8.01
C ALA A 33 9.77 -6.31 7.77
N ASN A 34 8.78 -7.20 7.76
CA ASN A 34 8.92 -8.65 7.70
C ASN A 34 7.64 -9.25 7.08
N PRO A 35 7.74 -10.08 6.02
CA PRO A 35 6.56 -10.59 5.32
C PRO A 35 5.81 -11.69 6.09
N SER A 36 6.39 -12.24 7.16
CA SER A 36 5.73 -13.21 8.04
C SER A 36 4.78 -12.57 9.06
N THR A 37 4.71 -11.23 9.07
CA THR A 37 3.86 -10.48 10.01
C THR A 37 2.49 -10.20 9.41
N ARG A 38 1.57 -9.70 10.24
CA ARG A 38 0.20 -9.46 9.83
C ARG A 38 0.14 -8.57 8.60
N LYS A 39 -0.66 -8.97 7.61
CA LYS A 39 -0.98 -8.14 6.43
C LYS A 39 -1.90 -7.00 6.88
N MET A 40 -1.42 -5.78 6.70
CA MET A 40 -2.12 -4.56 7.11
C MET A 40 -3.02 -4.01 6.01
N ILE A 41 -2.54 -4.02 4.77
CA ILE A 41 -3.23 -3.48 3.59
C ILE A 41 -2.89 -4.33 2.36
N CYS A 42 -3.81 -4.42 1.41
CA CYS A 42 -3.60 -5.09 0.14
C CYS A 42 -3.95 -4.16 -1.04
N PHE A 43 -3.09 -4.11 -2.05
CA PHE A 43 -3.43 -3.60 -3.37
C PHE A 43 -3.31 -4.73 -4.38
N SER A 44 -4.37 -5.02 -5.14
CA SER A 44 -4.32 -6.09 -6.13
C SER A 44 -5.25 -5.83 -7.31
N SER A 45 -4.82 -6.26 -8.49
CA SER A 45 -5.67 -6.31 -9.69
C SER A 45 -6.70 -7.44 -9.65
N ARG A 46 -6.57 -8.40 -8.73
CA ARG A 46 -7.44 -9.58 -8.66
C ARG A 46 -8.67 -9.29 -7.80
N VAL A 47 -9.85 -9.43 -8.39
CA VAL A 47 -11.13 -9.21 -7.71
C VAL A 47 -11.24 -10.05 -6.44
N ALA A 48 -10.76 -11.30 -6.45
CA ALA A 48 -10.83 -12.19 -5.29
C ALA A 48 -10.00 -11.70 -4.07
N ASP A 49 -8.94 -10.91 -4.28
CA ASP A 49 -8.15 -10.37 -3.16
C ASP A 49 -8.77 -9.10 -2.55
N VAL A 50 -9.53 -8.37 -3.37
CA VAL A 50 -10.11 -7.06 -3.05
C VAL A 50 -11.53 -7.20 -2.53
N LYS A 51 -12.38 -7.93 -3.27
CA LYS A 51 -13.76 -8.20 -2.88
C LYS A 51 -13.76 -8.96 -1.55
N ASP A 52 -14.58 -8.48 -0.62
CA ASP A 52 -14.73 -9.01 0.74
C ASP A 52 -13.44 -9.00 1.59
N ASN A 53 -12.38 -8.32 1.14
CA ASN A 53 -11.10 -8.27 1.85
C ASN A 53 -10.61 -9.67 2.27
N PHE A 54 -10.43 -10.57 1.29
CA PHE A 54 -10.10 -11.98 1.53
C PHE A 54 -8.92 -12.20 2.50
N ASN A 55 -7.91 -11.33 2.43
CA ASN A 55 -6.72 -11.39 3.28
C ASN A 55 -6.93 -10.77 4.68
N ARG A 56 -8.14 -10.30 5.00
CA ARG A 56 -8.55 -9.69 6.28
C ARG A 56 -7.61 -8.57 6.73
N CYS A 57 -7.19 -7.75 5.78
CA CYS A 57 -6.31 -6.61 6.00
C CYS A 57 -7.05 -5.53 6.81
N PRO A 58 -6.59 -5.12 8.00
CA PRO A 58 -7.25 -4.11 8.83
C PRO A 58 -7.46 -2.75 8.16
N LEU A 59 -6.54 -2.36 7.28
CA LEU A 59 -6.63 -1.13 6.50
C LEU A 59 -7.34 -1.33 5.16
N GLY A 60 -7.87 -2.53 4.90
CA GLY A 60 -8.62 -2.86 3.68
C GLY A 60 -7.78 -3.46 2.55
N SER A 61 -8.50 -3.85 1.50
CA SER A 61 -7.96 -4.29 0.21
C SER A 61 -8.53 -3.42 -0.90
N TYR A 62 -7.70 -2.99 -1.85
CA TYR A 62 -8.09 -2.05 -2.89
C TYR A 62 -7.54 -2.42 -4.27
N PHE A 63 -8.25 -2.01 -5.32
CA PHE A 63 -7.74 -2.11 -6.69
C PHE A 63 -6.70 -1.03 -7.00
N ASP A 64 -6.70 0.08 -6.28
CA ASP A 64 -5.84 1.24 -6.50
C ASP A 64 -5.99 2.20 -5.31
N SER A 65 -5.19 3.27 -5.28
CA SER A 65 -5.28 4.27 -4.20
C SER A 65 -6.49 5.20 -4.31
N GLU A 66 -7.16 5.31 -5.47
CA GLU A 66 -8.38 6.12 -5.63
C GLU A 66 -9.60 5.46 -4.96
N LYS A 67 -9.56 4.14 -4.75
CA LYS A 67 -10.59 3.39 -3.99
C LYS A 67 -10.41 3.43 -2.48
N ILE A 68 -9.34 4.05 -1.98
CA ILE A 68 -9.21 4.34 -0.55
C ILE A 68 -10.32 5.32 -0.15
N LYS A 69 -10.78 5.25 1.12
CA LYS A 69 -11.86 6.11 1.62
C LYS A 69 -11.52 7.59 1.40
N TYR A 70 -12.51 8.38 0.97
CA TYR A 70 -12.33 9.81 0.74
C TYR A 70 -11.76 10.52 1.97
N GLY A 71 -10.69 11.30 1.76
CA GLY A 71 -9.96 12.02 2.80
C GLY A 71 -8.87 11.21 3.50
N ASP A 72 -8.86 9.88 3.34
CA ASP A 72 -7.76 9.05 3.81
C ASP A 72 -6.62 9.06 2.78
N LYS A 73 -5.38 8.95 3.25
CA LYS A 73 -4.19 8.94 2.38
C LYS A 73 -3.06 8.09 2.95
N ILE A 74 -2.11 7.72 2.09
CA ILE A 74 -0.91 7.00 2.49
C ILE A 74 0.30 7.89 2.26
N ILE A 75 1.12 8.06 3.29
CA ILE A 75 2.37 8.83 3.20
C ILE A 75 3.58 7.93 3.45
N TYR A 76 4.62 8.12 2.66
CA TYR A 76 5.92 7.52 2.85
C TYR A 76 6.70 8.25 3.93
N LEU A 77 7.12 7.52 4.96
CA LEU A 77 7.83 8.05 6.12
C LEU A 77 9.34 7.83 6.05
N GLY A 78 9.81 7.00 5.12
CA GLY A 78 11.23 6.74 4.91
C GLY A 78 11.57 5.26 4.76
N PRO A 79 12.83 4.95 4.43
CA PRO A 79 13.28 3.59 4.22
C PRO A 79 13.60 2.88 5.55
N ILE A 80 13.44 1.55 5.56
CA ILE A 80 13.88 0.66 6.63
C ILE A 80 14.28 -0.69 6.02
N GLY A 81 15.59 -0.93 5.88
CA GLY A 81 16.10 -2.12 5.20
C GLY A 81 15.52 -2.28 3.79
N ALA A 82 14.94 -3.45 3.51
CA ALA A 82 14.28 -3.78 2.24
C ALA A 82 12.85 -3.21 2.11
N TYR A 83 12.39 -2.40 3.07
CA TYR A 83 11.01 -1.89 3.16
C TYR A 83 10.96 -0.37 3.15
N GLY A 84 9.81 0.17 2.74
CA GLY A 84 9.40 1.53 3.03
C GLY A 84 8.44 1.56 4.20
N LYS A 85 8.69 2.42 5.18
CA LYS A 85 7.76 2.73 6.25
C LYS A 85 6.67 3.66 5.69
N MET A 86 5.42 3.25 5.81
CA MET A 86 4.26 3.98 5.34
C MET A 86 3.39 4.38 6.53
N GLY A 87 2.65 5.47 6.38
CA GLY A 87 1.60 5.88 7.30
C GLY A 87 0.28 6.00 6.57
N TYR A 88 -0.69 5.16 6.91
CA TYR A 88 -2.09 5.37 6.56
C TYR A 88 -2.64 6.45 7.49
N ILE A 89 -3.06 7.58 6.94
CA ILE A 89 -3.69 8.68 7.66
C ILE A 89 -5.17 8.64 7.30
N ALA A 90 -6.01 8.27 8.25
CA ALA A 90 -7.45 8.36 8.11
C ALA A 90 -7.91 9.83 8.17
N SER A 91 -9.06 10.10 7.57
CA SER A 91 -9.74 11.40 7.54
C SER A 91 -10.01 12.00 8.93
N ASP A 92 -10.14 11.16 9.95
CA ASP A 92 -10.26 11.56 11.37
C ASP A 92 -8.92 11.91 12.04
N GLY A 93 -7.81 11.86 11.28
CA GLY A 93 -6.45 12.12 11.74
C GLY A 93 -5.74 10.89 12.31
N LYS A 94 -6.42 9.74 12.46
CA LYS A 94 -5.79 8.53 13.00
C LYS A 94 -4.72 8.01 12.05
N LYS A 95 -3.51 7.83 12.58
CA LYS A 95 -2.36 7.33 11.84
C LYS A 95 -2.07 5.87 12.19
N THR A 96 -2.01 5.01 11.19
CA THR A 96 -1.59 3.61 11.33
C THR A 96 -0.34 3.35 10.49
N ILE A 97 0.66 2.69 11.09
CA ILE A 97 1.93 2.37 10.42
C ILE A 97 1.82 0.99 9.76
N PHE A 98 2.43 0.88 8.57
CA PHE A 98 2.69 -0.40 7.93
C PHE A 98 3.95 -0.30 7.08
N TYR A 99 4.43 -1.44 6.59
CA TYR A 99 5.69 -1.57 5.87
C TYR A 99 5.46 -2.23 4.52
N LEU A 100 5.97 -1.63 3.45
CA LEU A 100 5.78 -2.10 2.09
C LEU A 100 7.13 -2.47 1.46
N PRO A 101 7.29 -3.64 0.82
CA PRO A 101 8.56 -4.01 0.18
C PRO A 101 8.99 -2.99 -0.87
N LYS A 102 10.27 -2.58 -0.86
CA LYS A 102 10.80 -1.59 -1.84
C LYS A 102 10.67 -2.04 -3.29
N SER A 103 10.62 -3.34 -3.56
CA SER A 103 10.37 -3.87 -4.91
C SER A 103 9.01 -3.47 -5.48
N ASN A 104 8.05 -3.10 -4.62
CA ASN A 104 6.67 -2.85 -5.02
C ASN A 104 6.38 -1.38 -5.30
N PHE A 105 7.36 -0.47 -5.13
CA PHE A 105 7.16 0.94 -5.39
C PHE A 105 8.43 1.67 -5.82
N THR A 106 8.25 2.83 -6.44
CA THR A 106 9.36 3.75 -6.76
C THR A 106 9.14 5.10 -6.11
N VAL A 107 10.22 5.76 -5.71
CA VAL A 107 10.18 7.14 -5.19
C VAL A 107 10.58 8.06 -6.34
N LYS A 108 9.64 8.85 -6.85
CA LYS A 108 9.82 9.67 -8.06
C LYS A 108 9.77 11.16 -7.76
#